data_AF-H0UVE8-F1
#
_entry.id   AF-H0UVE8-F1
#
_cell.length_a   1.000
_cell.length_b   1.000
_cell.length_c   1.000
_cell.angle_alpha   90.00
_cell.angle_beta   90.00
_cell.angle_gamma   90.00
#
_symmetry.space_group_name_H-M   'P 1'
#
loop_
_entity.id
_entity.type
_entity.pdbx_description
1 polymer ?
#
loop_
_entity_poly.entity_id
_entity_poly.type
_entity_poly.pdbx_seq_one_letter_code
_entity_poly.pdbx_strand_id
1 'polypeptide(L)'
;MMKTFGFILVVSVLITFGESRDLEDCSQEQARLRAQVHLLETRVKQQQIKIARLLHEKEIQFLDEGEENSVIDLGSKRQYADCSEIFNNGYKRSGFYKIKPLQSPVEFSVYCDMSDGGGWTVIQRRTDGSENFNRGWNDYENGFGNFVQKNGEYWLGNKNLHLLTKQCHSANLNGVYHRGPYTAETDNGVVWYTWHGWWYSLKSVVMKIRPNDFIPNII
;
A
#
# COMPACT_ATOMS: atom_id res chain seq x y z
N MET A 1 -15.03 56.93 -84.72
CA MET A 1 -16.20 56.25 -84.11
C MET A 1 -15.72 54.88 -83.61
N MET A 2 -14.85 54.82 -82.61
CA MET A 2 -15.12 54.97 -81.16
C MET A 2 -15.99 53.81 -80.65
N LYS A 3 -15.36 52.66 -80.36
CA LYS A 3 -15.80 51.58 -79.44
C LYS A 3 -14.90 50.33 -79.63
N THR A 4 -13.68 50.31 -79.08
CA THR A 4 -12.95 49.05 -78.80
C THR A 4 -11.71 49.25 -77.90
N PHE A 5 -11.12 50.45 -77.86
CA PHE A 5 -9.91 50.70 -77.06
C PHE A 5 -10.14 50.95 -75.55
N GLY A 6 -11.38 51.20 -75.12
CA GLY A 6 -11.71 51.42 -73.70
C GLY A 6 -11.87 50.14 -72.86
N PHE A 7 -12.08 48.98 -73.50
CA PHE A 7 -12.36 47.73 -72.77
C PHE A 7 -11.09 46.98 -72.38
N ILE A 8 -10.04 47.03 -73.20
CA ILE A 8 -8.79 46.29 -72.97
C ILE A 8 -7.99 46.89 -71.80
N LEU A 9 -7.97 48.22 -71.67
CA LEU A 9 -7.27 48.90 -70.56
C LEU A 9 -7.97 48.69 -69.20
N VAL A 10 -9.31 48.64 -69.16
CA VAL A 10 -10.07 48.42 -67.92
C VAL A 10 -9.97 46.97 -67.44
N VAL A 11 -9.92 46.00 -68.35
CA VAL A 11 -9.72 44.57 -68.00
C VAL A 11 -8.30 44.31 -67.49
N SER A 12 -7.28 44.98 -68.02
CA SER A 12 -5.89 44.82 -67.54
C SER A 12 -5.68 45.45 -66.14
N VAL A 13 -6.40 46.54 -65.84
CA VAL A 13 -6.37 47.18 -64.51
C VAL A 13 -7.20 46.40 -63.49
N LEU A 14 -8.33 45.79 -63.87
CA LEU A 14 -9.10 44.95 -62.94
C LEU A 14 -8.42 43.60 -62.64
N ILE A 15 -7.68 43.02 -63.60
CA ILE A 15 -6.91 41.79 -63.38
C ILE A 15 -5.68 42.04 -62.50
N THR A 16 -4.98 43.18 -62.67
CA THR A 16 -3.79 43.51 -61.86
C THR A 16 -4.09 43.96 -60.42
N PHE A 17 -5.29 44.52 -60.16
CA PHE A 17 -5.72 44.92 -58.80
C PHE A 17 -6.43 43.81 -58.01
N GLY A 18 -6.95 42.77 -58.68
CA GLY A 18 -7.57 41.61 -58.01
C GLY A 18 -6.53 40.63 -57.44
N GLU A 19 -5.50 40.32 -58.23
CA GLU A 19 -4.45 39.34 -57.87
C GLU A 19 -3.52 39.82 -56.75
N SER A 20 -3.37 41.14 -56.58
CA SER A 20 -2.49 41.74 -55.56
C SER A 20 -3.11 41.77 -54.16
N ARG A 21 -4.44 41.85 -54.04
CA ARG A 21 -5.14 41.84 -52.74
C ARG A 21 -5.24 40.44 -52.12
N ASP A 22 -5.49 39.42 -52.94
CA ASP A 22 -5.61 38.03 -52.46
C ASP A 22 -4.25 37.43 -52.04
N LEU A 23 -3.15 37.85 -52.68
CA LEU A 23 -1.80 37.43 -52.33
C LEU A 23 -1.32 38.08 -51.01
N GLU A 24 -1.74 39.32 -50.74
CA GLU A 24 -1.43 40.06 -49.52
C GLU A 24 -2.17 39.46 -48.31
N ASP A 25 -3.46 39.09 -48.47
CA ASP A 25 -4.28 38.42 -47.45
C ASP A 25 -3.74 37.02 -47.08
N CYS A 26 -3.33 36.23 -48.08
CA CYS A 26 -2.71 34.92 -47.87
C CYS A 26 -1.35 35.02 -47.15
N SER A 27 -0.54 36.02 -47.46
CA SER A 27 0.76 36.24 -46.81
C SER A 27 0.60 36.59 -45.32
N GLN A 28 -0.45 37.35 -44.99
CA GLN A 28 -0.77 37.75 -43.63
C GLN A 28 -1.31 36.58 -42.81
N GLU A 29 -2.18 35.75 -43.39
CA GLU A 29 -2.68 34.54 -42.72
C GLU A 29 -1.55 33.49 -42.54
N GLN A 30 -0.63 33.38 -43.50
CA GLN A 30 0.55 32.52 -43.34
C GLN A 30 1.48 32.99 -42.20
N ALA A 31 1.69 34.30 -42.07
CA ALA A 31 2.45 34.87 -40.96
C ALA A 31 1.75 34.61 -39.61
N ARG A 32 0.43 34.77 -39.56
CA ARG A 32 -0.39 34.48 -38.37
C ARG A 32 -0.34 33.01 -37.99
N LEU A 33 -0.53 32.09 -38.94
CA LEU A 33 -0.47 30.65 -38.70
C LEU A 33 0.92 30.22 -38.23
N ARG A 34 2.00 30.76 -38.82
CA ARG A 34 3.37 30.52 -38.35
C ARG A 34 3.58 31.01 -36.93
N ALA A 35 3.05 32.18 -36.56
CA ALA A 35 3.11 32.68 -35.20
C ALA A 35 2.31 31.79 -34.22
N GLN A 36 1.14 31.29 -34.61
CA GLN A 36 0.36 30.34 -33.82
C GLN A 36 1.08 28.99 -33.64
N VAL A 37 1.68 28.45 -34.70
CA VAL A 37 2.48 27.21 -34.61
C VAL A 37 3.65 27.41 -33.67
N HIS A 38 4.39 28.51 -33.78
CA HIS A 38 5.49 28.82 -32.87
C HIS A 38 5.03 28.97 -31.40
N LEU A 39 3.85 29.55 -31.18
CA LEU A 39 3.24 29.63 -29.84
C LEU A 39 2.84 28.25 -29.30
N LEU A 40 2.30 27.37 -30.15
CA LEU A 40 1.96 26.01 -29.76
C LEU A 40 3.22 25.18 -29.47
N GLU A 41 4.27 25.31 -30.27
CA GLU A 41 5.55 24.64 -30.05
C GLU A 41 6.21 25.06 -28.74
N THR A 42 6.19 26.36 -28.42
CA THR A 42 6.72 26.85 -27.14
C THR A 42 5.89 26.34 -25.96
N ARG A 43 4.56 26.29 -26.09
CA ARG A 43 3.68 25.71 -25.06
C ARG A 43 3.92 24.21 -24.87
N VAL A 44 4.11 23.46 -25.94
CA VAL A 44 4.44 22.02 -25.88
C VAL A 44 5.78 21.80 -25.20
N LYS A 45 6.81 22.59 -25.56
CA LYS A 45 8.13 22.53 -24.89
C LYS A 45 8.02 22.83 -23.40
N GLN A 46 7.24 23.84 -23.01
CA GLN A 46 6.99 24.16 -21.60
C GLN A 46 6.25 23.03 -20.87
N GLN A 47 5.25 22.41 -21.52
CA GLN A 47 4.54 21.26 -20.96
C GLN A 47 5.47 20.06 -20.79
N GLN A 48 6.35 19.79 -21.75
CA GLN A 48 7.33 18.70 -21.66
C GLN A 48 8.31 18.91 -20.51
N ILE A 49 8.81 20.13 -20.29
CA ILE A 49 9.67 20.45 -19.15
C ILE A 49 8.93 20.24 -17.82
N LYS A 50 7.65 20.64 -17.75
CA LYS A 50 6.83 20.42 -16.56
C LYS A 50 6.61 18.94 -16.27
N ILE A 51 6.34 18.14 -17.31
CA ILE A 51 6.21 16.68 -17.18
C ILE A 51 7.52 16.06 -16.70
N ALA A 52 8.65 16.42 -17.30
CA ALA A 52 9.96 15.91 -16.88
C ALA A 52 10.28 16.26 -15.42
N ARG A 53 9.95 17.48 -14.97
CA ARG A 53 10.12 17.90 -13.57
C ARG A 53 9.23 17.09 -12.62
N LEU A 54 7.96 16.89 -12.96
CA LEU A 54 7.04 16.08 -12.15
C LEU A 54 7.45 14.61 -12.09
N LEU A 55 7.97 14.06 -13.19
CA LEU A 55 8.50 12.69 -13.21
C LEU A 55 9.75 12.57 -12.32
N HIS A 56 10.66 13.54 -12.39
CA HIS A 56 11.86 13.56 -11.53
C HIS A 56 11.50 13.74 -10.04
N GLU A 57 10.55 14.62 -9.73
CA GLU A 57 10.03 14.80 -8.37
C GLU A 57 9.40 13.52 -7.83
N LYS A 58 8.61 12.82 -8.66
CA LYS A 58 8.03 11.52 -8.32
C LYS A 58 9.09 10.42 -8.16
N GLU A 59 10.15 10.44 -8.96
CA GLU A 59 11.26 9.48 -8.86
C GLU A 59 12.07 9.68 -7.58
N ILE A 60 12.35 10.94 -7.20
CA ILE A 60 12.97 11.28 -5.92
C ILE A 60 12.07 10.84 -4.75
N GLN A 61 10.76 11.06 -4.84
CA GLN A 61 9.80 10.60 -3.82
C GLN A 61 9.81 9.06 -3.69
N PHE A 62 9.91 8.33 -4.81
CA PHE A 62 9.94 6.87 -4.80
C PHE A 62 11.23 6.29 -4.18
N LEU A 63 12.35 7.01 -4.29
CA LEU A 63 13.62 6.62 -3.70
C LEU A 63 13.64 6.85 -2.17
N ASP A 64 12.96 7.89 -1.68
CA ASP A 64 12.83 8.18 -0.25
C ASP A 64 11.83 7.22 0.44
N GLU A 65 10.78 6.78 -0.27
CA GLU A 65 9.81 5.78 0.22
C GLU A 65 10.35 4.33 0.24
N GLY A 66 11.50 4.06 -0.39
CA GLY A 66 12.08 2.72 -0.53
C GLY A 66 12.64 2.11 0.77
N GLU A 67 12.93 2.93 1.78
CA GLU A 67 13.50 2.46 3.06
C GLU A 67 12.44 2.15 4.13
N GLU A 68 11.21 2.66 3.98
CA GLU A 68 10.12 2.43 4.93
C GLU A 68 9.13 1.31 4.54
N ASN A 69 9.07 0.91 3.26
CA ASN A 69 8.03 0.02 2.72
C ASN A 69 8.50 -1.40 2.34
N SER A 70 9.67 -1.85 2.83
CA SER A 70 10.21 -3.17 2.48
C SER A 70 9.92 -4.22 3.55
N VAL A 71 9.25 -5.31 3.14
CA VAL A 71 9.19 -6.56 3.91
C VAL A 71 10.63 -7.03 4.14
N ILE A 72 11.01 -7.25 5.40
CA ILE A 72 12.36 -7.65 5.79
C ILE A 72 12.57 -9.10 5.32
N ASP A 73 13.34 -9.26 4.25
CA ASP A 73 13.78 -10.57 3.77
C ASP A 73 14.96 -11.07 4.60
N LEU A 74 14.74 -12.14 5.36
CA LEU A 74 15.72 -12.71 6.29
C LEU A 74 16.77 -13.59 5.60
N GLY A 75 16.75 -13.70 4.27
CA GLY A 75 17.65 -14.56 3.52
C GLY A 75 17.26 -16.04 3.66
N SER A 76 17.24 -16.74 2.53
CA SER A 76 16.59 -18.03 2.28
C SER A 76 17.17 -19.28 2.99
N LYS A 77 17.65 -19.18 4.23
CA LYS A 77 18.20 -20.33 4.98
C LYS A 77 17.30 -20.94 6.05
N ARG A 78 16.30 -20.21 6.57
CA ARG A 78 15.42 -20.71 7.65
C ARG A 78 14.02 -20.13 7.54
N GLN A 79 13.02 -21.02 7.48
CA GLN A 79 11.61 -20.65 7.61
C GLN A 79 11.29 -20.49 9.09
N TYR A 80 10.71 -19.35 9.46
CA TYR A 80 10.28 -19.06 10.82
C TYR A 80 8.77 -19.29 10.95
N ALA A 81 8.36 -19.97 12.00
CA ALA A 81 6.95 -20.28 12.27
C ALA A 81 6.12 -19.04 12.63
N ASP A 82 6.75 -18.09 13.32
CA ASP A 82 6.13 -16.87 13.84
C ASP A 82 7.19 -15.80 14.20
N CYS A 83 6.73 -14.63 14.66
CA CYS A 83 7.58 -13.53 15.06
C CYS A 83 8.43 -13.81 16.31
N SER A 84 8.02 -14.74 17.17
CA SER A 84 8.78 -15.12 18.36
C SER A 84 10.06 -15.86 17.98
N GLU A 85 9.98 -16.80 17.03
CA GLU A 85 11.17 -17.46 16.50
C GLU A 85 12.14 -16.47 15.86
N ILE A 86 11.61 -15.51 15.08
CA ILE A 86 12.40 -14.43 14.48
C ILE A 86 13.10 -13.63 15.57
N PHE A 87 12.38 -13.20 16.61
CA PHE A 87 12.94 -12.44 17.72
C PHE A 87 14.02 -13.21 18.49
N ASN A 88 13.80 -14.51 18.74
CA ASN A 88 14.72 -15.39 19.44
C ASN A 88 16.00 -15.68 18.64
N ASN A 89 15.96 -15.57 17.30
CA ASN A 89 17.13 -15.66 16.44
C ASN A 89 17.90 -14.33 16.31
N GLY A 90 17.55 -13.31 17.10
CA GLY A 90 18.33 -12.07 17.22
C GLY A 90 17.82 -10.91 16.38
N TYR A 91 16.74 -11.08 15.62
CA TYR A 91 16.12 -9.99 14.88
C TYR A 91 15.25 -9.13 15.82
N LYS A 92 15.69 -7.89 16.06
CA LYS A 92 15.07 -6.99 17.06
C LYS A 92 14.34 -5.78 16.46
N ARG A 93 14.32 -5.64 15.14
CA ARG A 93 13.64 -4.52 14.45
C ARG A 93 12.16 -4.87 14.24
N SER A 94 11.25 -3.99 14.63
CA SER A 94 9.83 -4.14 14.25
C SER A 94 9.63 -3.89 12.76
N GLY A 95 8.74 -4.65 12.13
CA GLY A 95 8.50 -4.54 10.69
C GLY A 95 7.72 -5.71 10.12
N PHE A 96 7.45 -5.68 8.82
CA PHE A 96 6.84 -6.82 8.13
C PHE A 96 7.89 -7.89 7.86
N TYR A 97 7.58 -9.13 8.23
CA TYR A 97 8.38 -10.32 7.99
C TYR A 97 7.54 -11.36 7.28
N LYS A 98 8.18 -12.23 6.50
CA LYS A 98 7.54 -13.45 6.00
C LYS A 98 7.70 -14.57 7.01
N ILE A 99 6.60 -15.20 7.37
CA ILE A 99 6.58 -16.37 8.23
C ILE A 99 5.89 -17.53 7.51
N LYS A 100 6.19 -18.74 7.97
CA LYS A 100 5.57 -19.97 7.49
C LYS A 100 5.23 -20.86 8.69
N PRO A 101 4.00 -20.74 9.22
CA PRO A 101 3.51 -21.67 10.23
C PRO A 101 3.68 -23.13 9.80
N LEU A 102 3.90 -24.04 10.75
CA LEU A 102 4.18 -25.46 10.51
C LEU A 102 3.14 -26.14 9.61
N GLN A 103 1.86 -25.78 9.76
CA GLN A 103 0.76 -26.32 8.96
C GLN A 103 0.39 -25.46 7.75
N SER A 104 1.08 -24.34 7.55
CA SER A 104 0.84 -23.48 6.40
C SER A 104 1.53 -24.04 5.16
N PRO A 105 0.80 -24.24 4.04
CA PRO A 105 1.41 -24.67 2.79
C PRO A 105 2.29 -23.57 2.18
N VAL A 106 2.01 -22.31 2.48
CA VAL A 106 2.66 -21.13 1.88
C VAL A 106 3.11 -20.13 2.95
N GLU A 107 4.10 -19.32 2.62
CA GLU A 107 4.54 -18.21 3.48
C GLU A 107 3.57 -17.04 3.34
N PHE A 108 3.41 -16.26 4.41
CA PHE A 108 2.64 -15.02 4.37
C PHE A 108 3.30 -13.93 5.22
N SER A 109 3.02 -12.67 4.88
CA SER A 109 3.58 -11.50 5.56
C SER A 109 2.81 -11.17 6.82
N VAL A 110 3.53 -10.89 7.90
CA VAL A 110 3.00 -10.41 9.19
C VAL A 110 3.83 -9.24 9.69
N TYR A 111 3.20 -8.31 10.40
CA TYR A 111 3.98 -7.34 11.17
C TYR A 111 4.43 -7.99 12.48
N CYS A 112 5.74 -8.01 12.70
CA CYS A 112 6.33 -8.39 13.97
C CYS A 112 6.64 -7.15 14.78
N ASP A 113 6.01 -7.03 15.95
CA ASP A 113 6.41 -6.03 16.94
C ASP A 113 7.47 -6.63 17.87
N MET A 114 8.66 -6.06 17.81
CA MET A 114 9.82 -6.46 18.60
C MET A 114 10.02 -5.58 19.85
N SER A 115 9.09 -4.65 20.11
CA SER A 115 9.06 -3.79 21.31
C SER A 115 8.56 -4.57 22.54
N ASP A 116 8.81 -4.05 23.74
CA ASP A 116 8.27 -4.56 25.00
C ASP A 116 8.42 -6.09 25.21
N GLY A 117 9.65 -6.58 25.09
CA GLY A 117 9.98 -8.01 25.18
C GLY A 117 9.89 -8.76 23.86
N GLY A 118 9.22 -8.19 22.86
CA GLY A 118 9.28 -8.55 21.45
C GLY A 118 8.75 -9.93 21.05
N GLY A 119 8.74 -10.18 19.75
CA GLY A 119 8.25 -11.44 19.17
C GLY A 119 6.74 -11.50 18.98
N TRP A 120 6.06 -10.35 18.99
CA TRP A 120 4.61 -10.27 18.85
C TRP A 120 4.20 -10.32 17.38
N THR A 121 3.41 -11.33 17.00
CA THR A 121 2.76 -11.37 15.67
C THR A 121 1.48 -10.55 15.71
N VAL A 122 1.43 -9.43 14.98
CA VAL A 122 0.27 -8.53 14.98
C VAL A 122 -0.81 -9.04 14.02
N ILE A 123 -1.99 -9.36 14.57
CA ILE A 123 -3.12 -9.95 13.83
C ILE A 123 -4.02 -8.89 13.19
N GLN A 124 -4.13 -7.73 13.83
CA GLN A 124 -4.91 -6.59 13.36
C GLN A 124 -4.18 -5.30 13.71
N ARG A 125 -4.27 -4.32 12.81
CA ARG A 125 -3.80 -2.97 13.08
C ARG A 125 -4.81 -1.91 12.64
N ARG A 126 -5.04 -0.92 13.50
CA ARG A 126 -5.79 0.32 13.26
C ARG A 126 -4.95 1.50 13.74
N THR A 127 -4.80 2.53 12.92
CA THR A 127 -3.87 3.64 13.10
C THR A 127 -4.43 4.96 12.57
N ASP A 128 -5.04 4.96 11.39
CA ASP A 128 -5.41 6.20 10.66
C ASP A 128 -6.79 6.15 9.98
N GLY A 129 -7.49 5.02 10.03
CA GLY A 129 -8.78 4.82 9.38
C GLY A 129 -8.70 4.69 7.85
N SER A 130 -7.51 4.47 7.28
CA SER A 130 -7.30 4.31 5.83
C SER A 130 -8.00 3.07 5.26
N GLU A 131 -8.27 2.05 6.08
CA GLU A 131 -8.91 0.82 5.64
C GLU A 131 -10.37 0.71 6.11
N ASN A 132 -11.23 0.23 5.22
CA ASN A 132 -12.61 -0.10 5.55
C ASN A 132 -12.68 -1.48 6.20
N PHE A 133 -13.17 -1.55 7.45
CA PHE A 133 -13.39 -2.81 8.18
C PHE A 133 -14.83 -3.34 8.11
N ASN A 134 -15.76 -2.61 7.48
CA ASN A 134 -17.10 -3.10 7.19
C ASN A 134 -17.06 -3.98 5.93
N ARG A 135 -16.63 -5.23 6.13
CA ARG A 135 -16.33 -6.20 5.07
C ARG A 135 -17.11 -7.50 5.26
N GLY A 136 -17.26 -8.27 4.19
CA GLY A 136 -17.94 -9.56 4.21
C GLY A 136 -17.08 -10.69 4.80
N TRP A 137 -17.69 -11.87 5.01
CA TRP A 137 -17.00 -13.03 5.57
C TRP A 137 -15.75 -13.44 4.79
N ASN A 138 -15.81 -13.42 3.46
CA ASN A 138 -14.69 -13.82 2.61
C ASN A 138 -13.45 -12.94 2.84
N ASP A 139 -13.63 -11.64 3.07
CA ASP A 139 -12.51 -10.73 3.34
C ASP A 139 -11.92 -11.01 4.73
N TYR A 140 -12.76 -11.21 5.75
CA TYR A 140 -12.29 -11.57 7.09
C TYR A 140 -11.63 -12.95 7.14
N GLU A 141 -12.06 -13.88 6.28
CA GLU A 141 -11.48 -15.21 6.16
C GLU A 141 -10.05 -15.14 5.60
N ASN A 142 -9.85 -14.39 4.51
CA ASN A 142 -8.58 -14.34 3.78
C ASN A 142 -7.63 -13.23 4.25
N GLY A 143 -8.15 -12.19 4.91
CA GLY A 143 -7.41 -11.00 5.29
C GLY A 143 -7.58 -9.84 4.29
N PHE A 144 -7.37 -8.62 4.77
CA PHE A 144 -7.46 -7.39 3.97
C PHE A 144 -6.63 -6.26 4.59
N GLY A 145 -6.40 -5.21 3.81
CA GLY A 145 -5.66 -4.02 4.21
C GLY A 145 -4.23 -3.99 3.67
N ASN A 146 -3.39 -3.15 4.27
CA ASN A 146 -2.09 -2.80 3.75
C ASN A 146 -0.95 -3.46 4.54
N PHE A 147 -0.33 -4.47 3.93
CA PHE A 147 0.81 -5.22 4.46
C PHE A 147 2.17 -4.71 3.96
N VAL A 148 2.19 -3.54 3.30
CA VAL A 148 3.39 -2.95 2.69
C VAL A 148 3.82 -1.71 3.45
N GLN A 149 2.86 -0.85 3.79
CA GLN A 149 3.13 0.39 4.49
C GLN A 149 3.49 0.15 5.95
N LYS A 150 4.54 0.81 6.42
CA LYS A 150 5.00 0.76 7.83
C LYS A 150 3.89 1.00 8.85
N ASN A 151 2.86 1.78 8.51
CA ASN A 151 1.69 2.09 9.35
C ASN A 151 0.35 1.60 8.80
N GLY A 152 0.38 0.70 7.81
CA GLY A 152 -0.81 0.19 7.16
C GLY A 152 -1.78 -0.46 8.14
N GLU A 153 -3.06 -0.11 8.02
CA GLU A 153 -4.12 -0.83 8.70
C GLU A 153 -4.38 -2.16 7.99
N TYR A 154 -4.62 -3.23 8.75
CA TYR A 154 -4.94 -4.52 8.15
C TYR A 154 -5.64 -5.45 9.13
N TRP A 155 -6.26 -6.49 8.55
CA TRP A 155 -6.70 -7.71 9.21
C TRP A 155 -5.97 -8.90 8.58
N LEU A 156 -5.25 -9.68 9.39
CA LEU A 156 -4.39 -10.77 8.89
C LEU A 156 -5.17 -11.89 8.20
N GLY A 157 -6.45 -12.10 8.56
CA GLY A 157 -7.30 -13.15 8.03
C GLY A 157 -7.49 -14.33 8.99
N ASN A 158 -8.71 -14.83 9.09
CA ASN A 158 -9.07 -15.94 9.99
C ASN A 158 -8.34 -17.23 9.63
N LYS A 159 -8.10 -17.50 8.33
CA LYS A 159 -7.31 -18.67 7.91
C LYS A 159 -5.87 -18.59 8.41
N ASN A 160 -5.23 -17.43 8.27
CA ASN A 160 -3.86 -17.22 8.76
C ASN A 160 -3.80 -17.30 10.29
N LEU A 161 -4.80 -16.73 10.98
CA LEU A 161 -4.92 -16.84 12.44
C LEU A 161 -5.10 -18.30 12.89
N HIS A 162 -5.93 -19.07 12.17
CA HIS A 162 -6.08 -20.49 12.42
C HIS A 162 -4.74 -21.22 12.24
N LEU A 163 -4.00 -20.95 11.16
CA LEU A 163 -2.69 -21.55 10.93
C LEU A 163 -1.70 -21.23 12.03
N LEU A 164 -1.69 -20.00 12.55
CA LEU A 164 -0.82 -19.57 13.65
C LEU A 164 -1.17 -20.26 14.96
N THR A 165 -2.45 -20.30 15.31
CA THR A 165 -2.95 -20.85 16.59
C THR A 165 -2.99 -22.38 16.62
N LYS A 166 -2.98 -23.02 15.44
CA LYS A 166 -2.94 -24.48 15.30
C LYS A 166 -1.52 -25.04 15.37
N GLN A 167 -0.48 -24.20 15.33
CA GLN A 167 0.85 -24.60 15.77
C GLN A 167 0.79 -24.79 17.28
N CYS A 168 1.47 -25.80 17.83
CA CYS A 168 1.48 -26.11 19.26
C CYS A 168 1.39 -24.83 20.12
N HIS A 169 0.40 -24.79 20.99
CA HIS A 169 -0.17 -23.53 21.46
C HIS A 169 0.63 -22.93 22.62
N SER A 170 1.40 -21.85 22.51
CA SER A 170 2.06 -21.28 23.73
C SER A 170 1.10 -20.88 24.85
N ALA A 171 -0.18 -20.67 24.51
CA ALA A 171 -1.29 -20.66 25.46
C ALA A 171 -2.54 -21.26 24.80
N ASN A 172 -3.32 -22.03 25.56
CA ASN A 172 -4.60 -22.59 25.15
C ASN A 172 -5.68 -22.13 26.11
N LEU A 173 -6.16 -20.89 25.94
CA LEU A 173 -7.13 -20.29 26.86
C LEU A 173 -8.53 -20.93 26.78
N ASN A 174 -8.77 -21.72 25.72
CA ASN A 174 -10.01 -22.45 25.48
C ASN A 174 -9.84 -23.97 25.66
N GLY A 175 -8.74 -24.40 26.29
CA GLY A 175 -8.46 -25.82 26.54
C GLY A 175 -9.43 -26.46 27.53
N VAL A 176 -9.28 -27.76 27.74
CA VAL A 176 -10.07 -28.51 28.72
C VAL A 176 -9.80 -27.95 30.11
N TYR A 177 -10.87 -27.63 30.84
CA TYR A 177 -10.74 -27.07 32.18
C TYR A 177 -10.30 -28.14 33.18
N HIS A 178 -9.06 -28.06 33.64
CA HIS A 178 -8.55 -28.83 34.77
C HIS A 178 -8.29 -27.91 35.97
N ARG A 179 -8.34 -28.44 37.20
CA ARG A 179 -8.09 -27.65 38.41
C ARG A 179 -6.62 -27.70 38.80
N GLY A 180 -5.79 -26.87 38.15
CA GLY A 180 -4.36 -26.77 38.46
C GLY A 180 -3.53 -27.85 37.75
N PRO A 181 -2.57 -28.51 38.43
CA PRO A 181 -1.76 -29.56 37.81
C PRO A 181 -2.64 -30.67 37.23
N TYR A 182 -2.35 -31.12 36.01
CA TYR A 182 -3.16 -32.12 35.32
C TYR A 182 -2.30 -33.11 34.52
N THR A 183 -2.90 -34.25 34.17
CA THR A 183 -2.27 -35.28 33.34
C THR A 183 -3.26 -35.68 32.24
N ALA A 184 -2.80 -35.68 31.01
CA ALA A 184 -3.57 -36.04 29.81
C ALA A 184 -2.61 -36.60 28.74
N GLU A 185 -3.15 -37.18 27.68
CA GLU A 185 -2.35 -37.69 26.55
C GLU A 185 -1.59 -36.57 25.83
N THR A 186 -2.16 -35.36 25.80
CA THR A 186 -1.57 -34.15 25.24
C THR A 186 -1.79 -32.97 26.20
N ASP A 187 -1.12 -31.85 25.95
CA ASP A 187 -1.21 -30.60 26.70
C ASP A 187 -2.53 -29.85 26.46
N ASN A 188 -3.66 -30.55 26.59
CA ASN A 188 -4.98 -30.07 26.20
C ASN A 188 -5.66 -29.11 27.19
N GLY A 189 -5.02 -28.79 28.31
CA GLY A 189 -5.62 -27.99 29.38
C GLY A 189 -5.74 -26.49 29.06
N VAL A 190 -6.38 -25.73 29.95
CA VAL A 190 -6.34 -24.25 29.88
C VAL A 190 -4.93 -23.75 30.24
N VAL A 191 -4.00 -23.75 29.30
CA VAL A 191 -2.55 -23.57 29.58
C VAL A 191 -2.02 -22.20 29.17
N TRP A 192 -0.99 -21.74 29.87
CA TRP A 192 -0.12 -20.63 29.45
C TRP A 192 1.33 -21.02 29.75
N TYR A 193 2.04 -21.45 28.71
CA TYR A 193 3.34 -22.12 28.84
C TYR A 193 4.38 -21.24 29.53
N THR A 194 4.48 -19.96 29.12
CA THR A 194 5.49 -19.04 29.68
C THR A 194 5.26 -18.66 31.14
N TRP A 195 4.14 -19.09 31.74
CA TRP A 195 3.83 -18.83 33.14
C TRP A 195 3.87 -20.10 34.00
N HIS A 196 3.06 -21.11 33.68
CA HIS A 196 2.91 -22.31 34.51
C HIS A 196 3.30 -23.61 33.79
N GLY A 197 3.84 -23.53 32.58
CA GLY A 197 4.18 -24.69 31.76
C GLY A 197 2.96 -25.43 31.19
N TRP A 198 3.21 -26.56 30.54
CA TRP A 198 2.17 -27.32 29.82
C TRP A 198 1.21 -28.10 30.71
N TRP A 199 1.65 -28.52 31.89
CA TRP A 199 0.92 -29.48 32.74
C TRP A 199 0.20 -28.83 33.91
N TYR A 200 -0.11 -27.54 33.79
CA TYR A 200 -0.88 -26.78 34.77
C TYR A 200 -1.98 -25.98 34.07
N SER A 201 -3.24 -26.30 34.39
CA SER A 201 -4.40 -25.61 33.84
C SER A 201 -4.81 -24.45 34.76
N LEU A 202 -4.94 -23.27 34.16
CA LEU A 202 -5.35 -22.04 34.84
C LEU A 202 -6.77 -22.17 35.39
N LYS A 203 -6.96 -21.69 36.63
CA LYS A 203 -8.26 -21.75 37.32
C LYS A 203 -9.30 -20.79 36.74
N SER A 204 -8.87 -19.74 36.05
CA SER A 204 -9.74 -18.77 35.40
C SER A 204 -8.98 -18.07 34.28
N VAL A 205 -9.66 -17.81 33.17
CA VAL A 205 -9.15 -16.97 32.10
C VAL A 205 -10.25 -16.00 31.68
N VAL A 206 -9.88 -14.74 31.48
CA VAL A 206 -10.75 -13.72 30.90
C VAL A 206 -9.94 -12.90 29.92
N MET A 207 -10.34 -12.94 28.65
CA MET A 207 -9.79 -12.06 27.62
C MET A 207 -10.63 -10.80 27.57
N LYS A 208 -9.99 -9.64 27.76
CA LYS A 208 -10.65 -8.32 27.69
C LYS A 208 -9.86 -7.44 26.75
N ILE A 209 -10.56 -6.62 25.98
CA ILE A 209 -10.00 -5.59 25.12
C ILE A 209 -10.50 -4.23 25.61
N ARG A 210 -9.67 -3.20 25.47
CA ARG A 210 -10.01 -1.81 25.79
C ARG A 210 -9.35 -0.89 24.75
N PRO A 211 -10.00 0.20 24.32
CA PRO A 211 -9.34 1.22 23.51
C PRO A 211 -8.07 1.76 24.20
N ASN A 212 -7.04 2.06 23.41
CA ASN A 212 -5.77 2.58 23.92
C ASN A 212 -5.91 4.02 24.46
N ASP A 213 -6.86 4.78 23.94
CA ASP A 213 -7.18 6.16 24.30
C ASP A 213 -8.26 6.27 25.40
N PHE A 214 -8.63 5.15 26.03
CA PHE A 214 -9.63 5.18 27.08
C PHE A 214 -9.16 6.02 28.27
N ILE A 215 -9.97 7.00 28.66
CA ILE A 215 -9.78 7.79 29.88
C ILE A 215 -10.73 7.25 30.96
N PRO A 216 -10.22 6.70 32.08
CA PRO A 216 -11.06 6.27 33.17
C PRO A 216 -11.76 7.46 33.82
N ASN A 217 -13.08 7.33 34.03
CA ASN A 217 -13.79 8.20 34.95
C ASN A 217 -13.31 7.88 36.37
N ILE A 218 -12.35 8.65 36.85
CA ILE A 218 -11.94 8.63 38.25
C ILE A 218 -12.92 9.55 38.98
N ILE A 219 -13.85 8.95 39.72
CA ILE A 219 -14.73 9.64 40.68
C ILE A 219 -14.19 9.35 42.08
#